data_AF-A0A1L9GTG9-F1
#
_entry.id   AF-A0A1L9GTG9-F1
#
_cell.length_a   1.000
_cell.length_b   1.000
_cell.length_c   1.000
_cell.angle_alpha   90.00
_cell.angle_beta   90.00
_cell.angle_gamma   90.00
#
_symmetry.space_group_name_H-M   'P 1'
#
loop_
_entity.id
_entity.type
_entity.pdbx_description
1 polymer ?
#
loop_
_entity_poly.entity_id
_entity_poly.type
_entity_poly.pdbx_seq_one_letter_code
_entity_poly.pdbx_strand_id
1 'polypeptide(L)'
;MKFYISSSDPSAAIKLSNAISRMGDNPIISEADSSAPESVISDISSNIDDNTIAIVVCPNPIKLALMANKSGYFNAVACSTSNDFGTALEEGANLIAVQDESDVISDIASTLGSSPVQQPQRPAIQKKQQRPAAQKPVQKQKPAFGFGLSKSQPKPQAQDDAKPVWEKNKGIKKNLKDLFGIE
;
A
#
# COMPACT_ATOMS: atom_id res chain seq x y z
N MET A 1 4.52 -24.04 5.64
CA MET A 1 4.34 -22.57 5.57
C MET A 1 3.62 -22.26 4.26
N LYS A 2 2.89 -21.16 4.14
CA LYS A 2 2.28 -20.78 2.86
C LYS A 2 3.08 -19.66 2.23
N PHE A 3 3.44 -19.79 0.96
CA PHE A 3 4.07 -18.72 0.19
C PHE A 3 3.08 -18.17 -0.83
N TYR A 4 3.06 -16.86 -0.97
CA TYR A 4 2.27 -16.15 -1.97
C TYR A 4 3.23 -15.35 -2.84
N ILE A 5 3.21 -15.54 -4.15
CA ILE A 5 4.19 -14.94 -5.07
C ILE A 5 3.44 -14.07 -6.06
N SER A 6 3.74 -12.77 -6.10
CA SER A 6 3.21 -11.85 -7.11
C SER A 6 4.35 -11.35 -7.97
N SER A 7 4.27 -11.50 -9.29
CA SER A 7 5.27 -11.00 -10.23
C SER A 7 4.63 -10.58 -11.53
N SER A 8 5.11 -9.48 -12.12
CA SER A 8 4.77 -9.10 -13.49
C SER A 8 5.51 -9.96 -14.53
N ASP A 9 6.64 -10.56 -14.16
CA ASP A 9 7.31 -11.60 -14.96
C ASP A 9 6.89 -13.01 -14.50
N PRO A 10 6.19 -13.79 -15.33
CA PRO A 10 5.84 -15.17 -15.02
C PRO A 10 7.06 -16.06 -14.77
N SER A 11 8.19 -15.79 -15.45
CA SER A 11 9.39 -16.60 -15.34
C SER A 11 10.01 -16.49 -13.95
N ALA A 12 10.08 -15.27 -13.42
CA ALA A 12 10.46 -15.01 -12.03
C ALA A 12 9.57 -15.73 -11.02
N ALA A 13 8.24 -15.64 -11.18
CA ALA A 13 7.30 -16.32 -10.29
C ALA A 13 7.47 -17.83 -10.31
N ILE A 14 7.61 -18.44 -11.49
CA ILE A 14 7.83 -19.88 -11.66
C ILE A 14 9.16 -20.31 -11.03
N LYS A 15 10.25 -19.54 -11.23
CA LYS A 15 11.55 -19.85 -10.63
C LYS A 15 11.48 -19.89 -9.10
N LEU A 16 10.91 -18.85 -8.48
CA LEU A 16 10.73 -18.78 -7.03
C LEU A 16 9.80 -19.89 -6.53
N SER A 17 8.70 -20.13 -7.23
CA SER A 17 7.76 -21.22 -6.93
C SER A 17 8.45 -22.59 -6.91
N ASN A 18 9.27 -22.88 -7.91
CA ASN A 18 10.03 -24.13 -7.97
C ASN A 18 11.04 -24.25 -6.83
N ALA A 19 11.72 -23.17 -6.47
CA ALA A 19 12.65 -23.16 -5.34
C ALA A 19 11.93 -23.45 -4.02
N ILE A 20 10.79 -22.80 -3.77
CA ILE A 20 9.98 -23.01 -2.56
C ILE A 20 9.40 -24.43 -2.55
N SER A 21 8.96 -24.94 -3.69
CA SER A 21 8.44 -26.32 -3.80
C SER A 21 9.48 -27.37 -3.44
N ARG A 22 10.77 -27.12 -3.72
CA ARG A 22 11.87 -28.02 -3.33
C ARG A 22 12.10 -28.06 -1.82
N MET A 23 11.72 -27.02 -1.09
CA MET A 23 11.75 -27.00 0.38
C MET A 23 10.61 -27.82 1.00
N GLY A 24 9.63 -28.25 0.19
CA GLY A 24 8.44 -28.99 0.65
C GLY A 24 7.23 -28.10 0.96
N ASP A 25 7.30 -26.81 0.65
CA ASP A 25 6.16 -25.89 0.78
C ASP A 25 5.37 -25.75 -0.53
N ASN A 26 4.10 -25.34 -0.44
CA ASN A 26 3.23 -25.16 -1.61
C ASN A 26 3.01 -23.66 -1.87
N PRO A 27 3.76 -23.04 -2.80
CA PRO A 27 3.57 -21.65 -3.17
C PRO A 27 2.29 -21.45 -4.00
N ILE A 28 1.65 -20.31 -3.80
CA ILE A 28 0.55 -19.81 -4.65
C ILE A 28 1.10 -18.65 -5.46
N ILE A 29 0.91 -18.69 -6.78
CA ILE A 29 1.25 -17.57 -7.66
C ILE A 29 -0.01 -16.71 -7.83
N SER A 30 0.11 -15.43 -7.53
CA SER A 30 -0.92 -14.41 -7.78
C SER A 30 -0.96 -14.01 -9.25
N GLU A 31 -2.16 -13.71 -9.73
CA GLU A 31 -2.37 -13.07 -11.02
C GLU A 31 -2.46 -11.54 -10.91
N ALA A 32 -2.27 -10.98 -9.72
CA ALA A 32 -2.31 -9.53 -9.51
C ALA A 32 -1.16 -8.82 -10.22
N ASP A 33 -1.47 -7.65 -10.78
CA ASP A 33 -0.49 -6.82 -11.46
C ASP A 33 0.54 -6.23 -10.48
N SER A 34 1.73 -6.83 -10.44
CA SER A 34 2.85 -6.38 -9.59
C SER A 34 3.36 -4.97 -9.90
N SER A 35 2.95 -4.35 -11.02
CA SER A 35 3.31 -2.97 -11.36
C SER A 35 2.48 -1.92 -10.62
N ALA A 36 1.35 -2.32 -10.02
CA ALA A 36 0.43 -1.46 -9.29
C ALA A 36 0.44 -1.80 -7.77
N PRO A 37 1.29 -1.12 -6.95
CA PRO A 37 1.47 -1.44 -5.53
C PRO A 37 0.16 -1.52 -4.72
N GLU A 38 -0.79 -0.63 -4.99
CA GLU A 38 -2.08 -0.59 -4.31
C GLU A 38 -2.92 -1.84 -4.58
N SER A 39 -2.93 -2.31 -5.83
CA SER A 39 -3.65 -3.52 -6.24
C SER A 39 -3.06 -4.75 -5.57
N VAL A 40 -1.73 -4.86 -5.58
CA VAL A 40 -0.98 -5.97 -4.97
C VAL A 40 -1.20 -6.03 -3.47
N ILE A 41 -1.09 -4.89 -2.78
CA ILE A 41 -1.30 -4.83 -1.32
C ILE A 41 -2.73 -5.27 -0.97
N SER A 42 -3.73 -4.82 -1.74
CA SER A 42 -5.13 -5.21 -1.54
C SER A 42 -5.34 -6.72 -1.77
N ASP A 43 -4.79 -7.25 -2.85
CA ASP A 43 -4.86 -8.67 -3.21
C ASP A 43 -4.22 -9.56 -2.14
N ILE A 44 -2.99 -9.23 -1.75
CA ILE A 44 -2.27 -9.95 -0.69
C ILE A 44 -3.07 -9.88 0.61
N SER A 45 -3.53 -8.70 1.03
CA SER A 45 -4.26 -8.54 2.30
C SER A 45 -5.55 -9.36 2.40
N SER A 46 -6.14 -9.74 1.26
CA SER A 46 -7.34 -10.56 1.19
C SER A 46 -7.04 -12.06 1.19
N ASN A 47 -5.82 -12.45 0.85
CA ASN A 47 -5.41 -13.84 0.63
C ASN A 47 -4.40 -14.39 1.66
N ILE A 48 -3.76 -13.52 2.45
CA ILE A 48 -2.77 -13.93 3.45
C ILE A 48 -3.38 -14.14 4.84
N ASP A 49 -2.87 -15.15 5.53
CA ASP A 49 -3.07 -15.39 6.96
C ASP A 49 -1.76 -15.16 7.75
N ASP A 50 -1.80 -15.34 9.07
CA ASP A 50 -0.65 -15.12 9.96
C ASP A 50 0.56 -16.03 9.64
N ASN A 51 0.34 -17.12 8.90
CA ASN A 51 1.36 -18.12 8.52
C ASN A 51 1.80 -18.02 7.05
N THR A 52 1.35 -16.99 6.34
CA THR A 52 1.70 -16.75 4.94
C THR A 52 2.86 -15.77 4.82
N ILE A 53 3.76 -15.99 3.85
CA ILE A 53 4.77 -15.02 3.42
C ILE A 53 4.44 -14.61 2.00
N ALA A 54 4.24 -13.31 1.78
CA ALA A 54 4.09 -12.76 0.45
C ALA A 54 5.46 -12.34 -0.11
N ILE A 55 5.81 -12.80 -1.29
CA ILE A 55 6.99 -12.39 -2.06
C ILE A 55 6.47 -11.64 -3.29
N VAL A 56 6.84 -10.38 -3.42
CA VAL A 56 6.43 -9.55 -4.55
C VAL A 56 7.64 -9.14 -5.35
N VAL A 57 7.76 -9.65 -6.57
CA VAL A 57 8.79 -9.23 -7.52
C VAL A 57 8.27 -8.00 -8.25
N CYS A 58 8.98 -6.88 -8.11
CA CYS A 58 8.56 -5.61 -8.70
C CYS A 58 9.77 -4.69 -8.99
N PRO A 59 9.63 -3.74 -9.93
CA PRO A 59 10.72 -2.85 -10.32
C PRO A 59 11.10 -1.83 -9.25
N ASN A 60 10.21 -1.55 -8.28
CA ASN A 60 10.46 -0.60 -7.19
C ASN A 60 10.05 -1.20 -5.83
N PRO A 61 10.90 -2.06 -5.24
CA PRO A 61 10.58 -2.76 -4.00
C PRO A 61 10.47 -1.82 -2.80
N ILE A 62 11.26 -0.75 -2.77
CA ILE A 62 11.26 0.25 -1.68
C ILE A 62 9.89 0.92 -1.57
N LYS A 63 9.32 1.36 -2.71
CA LYS A 63 8.00 2.00 -2.72
C LYS A 63 6.91 1.05 -2.21
N LEU A 64 6.92 -0.20 -2.67
CA LEU A 64 5.95 -1.21 -2.24
C LEU A 64 6.04 -1.48 -0.73
N ALA A 65 7.26 -1.72 -0.23
CA ALA A 65 7.48 -2.00 1.19
C ALA A 65 7.02 -0.84 2.10
N LEU A 66 7.34 0.41 1.72
CA LEU A 66 6.88 1.58 2.46
C LEU A 66 5.35 1.71 2.50
N MET A 67 4.67 1.41 1.38
CA MET A 67 3.21 1.46 1.31
C MET A 67 2.56 0.33 2.11
N ALA A 68 3.09 -0.88 2.00
CA ALA A 68 2.63 -2.04 2.76
C ALA A 68 2.78 -1.81 4.28
N ASN A 69 3.93 -1.31 4.74
CA ASN A 69 4.16 -0.96 6.14
C ASN A 69 3.21 0.14 6.65
N LYS A 70 2.92 1.16 5.82
CA LYS A 70 1.96 2.23 6.18
C LYS A 70 0.55 1.71 6.39
N SER A 71 0.14 0.64 5.68
CA SER A 71 -1.18 0.01 5.88
C SER A 71 -1.34 -0.56 7.29
N GLY A 72 -0.24 -0.96 7.94
CA GLY A 72 -0.22 -1.53 9.30
C GLY A 72 -0.63 -3.00 9.38
N TYR A 73 -0.82 -3.67 8.24
CA TYR A 73 -1.09 -5.11 8.16
C TYR A 73 0.16 -5.96 7.89
N PHE A 74 1.21 -5.31 7.36
CA PHE A 74 2.42 -5.98 6.93
C PHE A 74 3.63 -5.51 7.74
N ASN A 75 4.54 -6.45 7.99
CA ASN A 75 5.95 -6.18 8.21
C ASN A 75 6.65 -6.44 6.88
N ALA A 76 6.79 -5.38 6.09
CA ALA A 76 7.28 -5.41 4.73
C ALA A 76 8.76 -5.00 4.65
N VAL A 77 9.57 -5.79 3.96
CA VAL A 77 10.99 -5.50 3.72
C VAL A 77 11.25 -5.41 2.22
N ALA A 78 12.05 -4.44 1.79
CA ALA A 78 12.53 -4.33 0.43
C ALA A 78 13.90 -5.03 0.32
N CYS A 79 14.04 -5.90 -0.67
CA CYS A 79 15.23 -6.72 -0.88
C CYS A 79 15.79 -6.48 -2.29
N SER A 80 17.08 -6.20 -2.35
CA SER A 80 17.83 -6.08 -3.61
C SER A 80 18.88 -7.18 -3.76
N THR A 81 19.10 -7.97 -2.72
CA THR A 81 20.05 -9.08 -2.72
C THR A 81 19.45 -10.32 -2.06
N SER A 82 20.08 -11.48 -2.29
CA SER A 82 19.71 -12.73 -1.61
C SER A 82 19.98 -12.70 -0.11
N ASN A 83 20.97 -11.92 0.34
CA ASN A 83 21.26 -11.74 1.76
C ASN A 83 20.14 -10.97 2.47
N ASP A 84 19.66 -9.88 1.87
CA ASP A 84 18.52 -9.11 2.41
C ASP A 84 17.28 -9.99 2.52
N PHE A 85 17.07 -10.86 1.55
CA PHE A 85 15.95 -11.80 1.55
C PHE A 85 16.05 -12.81 2.71
N GLY A 86 17.24 -13.35 2.96
CA GLY A 86 17.50 -14.22 4.10
C GLY A 86 17.23 -13.52 5.44
N THR A 87 17.78 -12.31 5.61
CA THR A 87 17.54 -11.51 6.82
C THR A 87 16.07 -11.15 6.99
N ALA A 88 15.36 -10.79 5.91
CA ALA A 88 13.92 -10.49 5.96
C ALA A 88 13.10 -11.70 6.44
N LEU A 89 13.46 -12.91 6.00
CA LEU A 89 12.86 -14.13 6.51
C LEU A 89 13.16 -14.30 8.00
N GLU A 90 14.41 -14.22 8.42
CA GLU A 90 14.82 -14.38 9.84
C GLU A 90 14.16 -13.36 10.78
N GLU A 91 13.98 -12.12 10.34
CA GLU A 91 13.29 -11.06 11.09
C GLU A 91 11.76 -11.23 11.10
N GLY A 92 11.22 -12.23 10.40
CA GLY A 92 9.80 -12.54 10.38
C GLY A 92 8.98 -11.56 9.53
N ALA A 93 9.53 -11.05 8.44
CA ALA A 93 8.77 -10.30 7.44
C ALA A 93 7.64 -11.18 6.86
N ASN A 94 6.44 -10.62 6.75
CA ASN A 94 5.30 -11.30 6.12
C ASN A 94 5.05 -10.81 4.68
N LEU A 95 5.74 -9.74 4.26
CA LEU A 95 5.80 -9.28 2.88
C LEU A 95 7.26 -8.95 2.54
N ILE A 96 7.76 -9.52 1.45
CA ILE A 96 9.11 -9.30 0.96
C ILE A 96 9.01 -8.77 -0.46
N ALA A 97 9.35 -7.50 -0.66
CA ALA A 97 9.38 -6.86 -1.95
C ALA A 97 10.77 -7.06 -2.57
N VAL A 98 10.85 -7.83 -3.64
CA VAL A 98 12.10 -8.21 -4.30
C VAL A 98 12.26 -7.38 -5.58
N GLN A 99 13.48 -6.88 -5.81
CA GLN A 99 13.86 -6.20 -7.05
C GLN A 99 13.65 -7.14 -8.25
N ASP A 100 12.97 -6.65 -9.29
CA ASP A 100 12.75 -7.37 -10.54
C ASP A 100 14.03 -7.38 -11.40
N GLU A 101 15.02 -8.16 -10.95
CA GLU A 101 16.29 -8.40 -11.64
C GLU A 101 16.57 -9.91 -11.67
N SER A 102 16.82 -10.45 -12.87
CA SER A 102 16.96 -11.91 -13.06
C SER A 102 18.06 -12.52 -12.20
N ASP A 103 19.16 -11.81 -11.97
CA ASP A 103 20.28 -12.29 -11.16
C ASP A 103 19.87 -12.38 -9.68
N VAL A 104 19.24 -11.33 -9.14
CA VAL A 104 18.71 -11.30 -7.77
C VAL A 104 17.70 -12.43 -7.54
N ILE A 105 16.80 -12.66 -8.49
CA ILE A 105 15.78 -13.72 -8.40
C ILE A 105 16.43 -15.10 -8.44
N SER A 106 17.46 -15.28 -9.28
CA SER A 106 18.19 -16.55 -9.39
C SER A 106 18.97 -16.85 -8.11
N ASP A 107 19.59 -15.84 -7.51
CA ASP A 107 20.32 -15.95 -6.25
C ASP A 107 19.37 -16.30 -5.10
N ILE A 108 18.23 -15.61 -4.99
CA ILE A 108 17.20 -15.90 -3.97
C ILE A 108 16.67 -17.33 -4.13
N ALA A 109 16.33 -17.75 -5.36
CA ALA A 109 15.87 -19.10 -5.63
C ALA A 109 16.91 -20.17 -5.24
N SER A 110 18.19 -19.88 -5.46
CA SER A 110 19.29 -20.78 -5.08
C SER A 110 19.45 -20.87 -3.55
N THR A 111 19.34 -19.74 -2.85
CA THR A 111 19.38 -19.69 -1.38
C THR A 111 18.22 -20.47 -0.76
N LEU A 112 17.00 -20.29 -1.26
CA LEU A 112 15.81 -21.03 -0.83
C LEU A 112 15.97 -22.55 -1.05
N GLY A 113 16.53 -22.95 -2.19
CA GLY A 113 16.73 -24.37 -2.51
C GLY A 113 17.84 -25.08 -1.72
N SER A 114 18.74 -24.33 -1.06
CA SER A 114 19.95 -24.89 -0.46
C SER A 114 19.90 -25.05 1.07
N SER A 115 18.96 -24.40 1.75
CA SER A 115 18.91 -24.41 3.22
C SER A 115 17.47 -24.47 3.73
N PRO A 116 17.15 -25.33 4.72
CA PRO A 116 15.85 -25.32 5.37
C PRO A 116 15.71 -24.00 6.14
N VAL A 117 14.87 -23.10 5.64
CA VAL A 117 14.55 -21.83 6.30
C VAL A 117 13.95 -22.14 7.67
N GLN A 118 14.69 -21.86 8.74
CA GLN A 118 14.19 -22.00 10.11
C GLN A 118 13.02 -21.05 10.33
N GLN A 119 11.97 -21.53 11.00
CA GLN A 119 10.80 -20.72 11.32
C GLN A 119 11.20 -19.48 12.13
N PRO A 120 10.93 -18.27 11.63
CA PRO A 120 11.12 -17.06 12.40
C PRO A 120 10.09 -17.00 13.53
N GLN A 121 10.50 -16.54 14.71
CA GLN A 121 9.55 -16.12 15.75
C GLN A 121 8.89 -14.82 15.31
N ARG A 122 7.73 -14.93 14.66
CA ARG A 122 7.02 -13.75 14.12
C ARG A 122 6.38 -12.94 15.25
N PRO A 123 6.53 -11.61 15.26
CA PRO A 123 5.64 -10.75 16.06
C PRO A 123 4.20 -10.91 15.54
N ALA A 124 3.24 -11.06 16.44
CA ALA A 124 1.82 -11.23 16.06
C ALA A 124 1.37 -10.07 15.17
N ILE A 125 0.73 -10.40 14.04
CA ILE A 125 0.12 -9.40 13.15
C ILE A 125 -0.96 -8.68 13.95
N GLN A 126 -0.64 -7.51 14.49
CA GLN A 126 -1.63 -6.67 15.15
C GLN A 126 -2.56 -6.15 14.05
N LYS A 127 -3.68 -6.85 13.82
CA LYS A 127 -4.82 -6.27 13.11
C LYS A 127 -5.17 -4.98 13.85
N LYS A 128 -4.76 -3.83 13.30
CA LYS A 128 -5.16 -2.53 13.84
C LYS A 128 -6.67 -2.56 13.93
N GLN A 129 -7.19 -2.51 15.16
CA GLN A 129 -8.60 -2.25 15.39
C GLN A 129 -8.97 -1.04 14.53
N GLN A 130 -10.02 -1.18 13.72
CA GLN A 130 -10.56 -0.10 12.91
C GLN A 130 -10.65 1.13 13.83
N ARG A 131 -9.82 2.14 13.58
CA ARG A 131 -10.00 3.42 14.27
C ARG A 131 -11.42 3.86 13.92
N PRO A 132 -12.28 4.13 14.90
CA PRO A 132 -13.60 4.65 14.62
C PRO A 132 -13.43 5.86 13.71
N ALA A 133 -14.22 5.89 12.63
CA ALA A 133 -14.17 6.95 11.65
C ALA A 133 -14.13 8.30 12.37
N ALA A 134 -13.14 9.13 12.03
CA ALA A 134 -13.04 10.47 12.57
C ALA A 134 -14.39 11.16 12.35
N GLN A 135 -15.10 11.45 13.46
CA GLN A 135 -16.34 12.20 13.40
C GLN A 135 -16.00 13.51 12.70
N LYS A 136 -16.58 13.73 11.51
CA LYS A 136 -16.46 15.01 10.81
C LYS A 136 -16.83 16.09 11.83
N PRO A 137 -15.98 17.09 12.09
CA PRO A 137 -16.38 18.20 12.94
C PRO A 137 -17.64 18.79 12.31
N VAL A 138 -18.74 18.73 13.08
CA VAL A 138 -20.00 19.37 12.71
C VAL A 138 -19.66 20.82 12.38
N GLN A 139 -19.85 21.17 11.12
CA GLN A 139 -19.62 22.51 10.62
C GLN A 139 -20.56 23.42 11.41
N LYS A 140 -20.03 24.11 12.44
CA LYS A 140 -20.79 25.09 13.22
C LYS A 140 -21.38 26.06 12.21
N GLN A 141 -22.71 26.03 12.09
CA GLN A 141 -23.46 26.96 11.27
C GLN A 141 -23.01 28.38 11.64
N LYS A 142 -22.57 29.12 10.63
CA LYS A 142 -22.29 30.55 10.73
C LYS A 142 -23.56 31.22 11.28
N PRO A 143 -23.48 32.12 12.28
CA PRO A 143 -24.63 32.95 12.62
C PRO A 143 -24.95 33.83 11.41
N ALA A 144 -26.14 33.64 10.84
CA ALA A 144 -26.69 34.55 9.85
C ALA A 144 -26.92 35.90 10.54
N PHE A 145 -26.21 36.94 10.10
CA PHE A 145 -26.55 38.32 10.39
C PHE A 145 -27.89 38.62 9.69
N GLY A 146 -28.97 38.51 10.44
CA GLY A 146 -30.33 38.87 10.00
C GLY A 146 -30.76 40.17 10.67
N PHE A 147 -30.54 41.28 9.98
CA PHE A 147 -31.27 42.53 10.20
C PHE A 147 -32.76 42.30 9.98
N GLY A 148 -33.63 42.87 10.83
CA GLY A 148 -35.07 42.73 10.66
C GLY A 148 -35.91 43.60 11.58
N LEU A 149 -35.87 44.92 11.35
CA LEU A 149 -37.01 45.78 11.66
C LEU A 149 -38.13 45.48 10.65
N SER A 150 -39.30 45.12 11.19
CA SER A 150 -40.65 45.46 10.71
C SER A 150 -41.18 44.88 9.38
N LYS A 151 -42.34 44.20 9.57
CA LYS A 151 -43.60 44.32 8.81
C LYS A 151 -43.82 43.49 7.52
N SER A 152 -44.79 42.58 7.66
CA SER A 152 -45.91 42.35 6.73
C SER A 152 -45.76 41.37 5.55
N GLN A 153 -46.46 40.24 5.71
CA GLN A 153 -47.31 39.54 4.73
C GLN A 153 -46.69 38.76 3.53
N PRO A 154 -47.43 37.75 2.97
CA PRO A 154 -46.87 36.47 2.54
C PRO A 154 -46.84 36.21 1.02
N LYS A 155 -45.97 35.27 0.60
CA LYS A 155 -45.95 34.33 -0.57
C LYS A 155 -46.58 34.79 -1.91
N PRO A 156 -45.95 34.53 -3.08
CA PRO A 156 -46.01 33.16 -3.65
C PRO A 156 -44.82 32.69 -4.52
N GLN A 157 -44.97 31.41 -4.90
CA GLN A 157 -44.31 30.50 -5.85
C GLN A 157 -43.53 31.07 -7.05
N ALA A 158 -42.48 30.31 -7.46
CA ALA A 158 -42.39 29.56 -8.74
C ALA A 158 -41.00 29.65 -9.44
N GLN A 159 -40.50 28.47 -9.78
CA GLN A 159 -39.77 28.03 -11.00
C GLN A 159 -38.47 28.69 -11.51
N ASP A 160 -37.57 27.77 -11.89
CA ASP A 160 -36.55 27.76 -12.95
C ASP A 160 -35.94 29.08 -13.46
N ASP A 161 -34.61 29.17 -13.45
CA ASP A 161 -33.84 29.04 -14.71
C ASP A 161 -32.31 29.20 -14.51
N ALA A 162 -31.59 28.26 -15.13
CA ALA A 162 -30.32 28.36 -15.85
C ALA A 162 -29.31 29.52 -15.58
N LYS A 163 -28.06 29.19 -15.23
CA LYS A 163 -26.84 29.23 -16.10
C LYS A 163 -25.49 29.25 -15.33
N PRO A 164 -24.39 28.77 -15.96
CA PRO A 164 -23.07 28.62 -15.36
C PRO A 164 -22.21 29.88 -15.52
N VAL A 165 -21.26 30.10 -14.61
CA VAL A 165 -20.26 31.17 -14.73
C VAL A 165 -18.87 30.60 -14.48
N TRP A 166 -18.04 30.74 -15.52
CA TRP A 166 -16.63 30.44 -15.52
C TRP A 166 -15.82 31.52 -14.78
N GLU A 167 -14.52 31.26 -14.63
CA GLU A 167 -13.47 32.18 -14.13
C GLU A 167 -13.47 32.52 -12.64
N LYS A 168 -12.46 31.96 -11.94
CA LYS A 168 -11.34 32.81 -11.53
C LYS A 168 -10.07 31.98 -11.33
N ASN A 169 -9.14 32.28 -12.23
CA ASN A 169 -7.76 31.87 -12.25
C ASN A 169 -6.92 32.78 -11.32
N LYS A 170 -5.70 32.33 -10.98
CA LYS A 170 -4.57 33.06 -10.36
C LYS A 170 -4.50 33.09 -8.82
N GLY A 171 -3.50 32.38 -8.28
CA GLY A 171 -2.86 32.84 -7.04
C GLY A 171 -2.20 31.80 -6.15
N ILE A 172 -1.25 30.99 -6.63
CA ILE A 172 -0.28 30.32 -5.72
C ILE A 172 1.13 30.38 -6.34
N LYS A 173 1.76 31.55 -6.26
CA LYS A 173 3.21 31.72 -6.41
C LYS A 173 3.71 32.53 -5.21
N LYS A 174 3.97 31.84 -4.11
CA LYS A 174 4.82 32.24 -2.98
C LYS A 174 4.80 31.06 -2.01
N ASN A 175 5.92 30.35 -1.93
CA ASN A 175 6.40 29.50 -0.82
C ASN A 175 7.42 28.47 -1.34
N LEU A 176 8.43 28.91 -2.11
CA LEU A 176 9.58 28.07 -2.47
C LEU A 176 10.91 28.59 -1.90
N LYS A 177 10.92 29.76 -1.24
CA LYS A 177 12.13 30.32 -0.61
C LYS A 177 12.31 29.94 0.86
N ASP A 178 11.27 29.44 1.53
CA ASP A 178 11.34 29.05 2.94
C ASP A 178 11.66 27.55 3.16
N LEU A 179 11.76 26.76 2.08
CA LEU A 179 11.96 25.30 2.14
C LEU A 179 13.38 24.84 1.79
N PHE A 180 14.19 25.70 1.17
CA PHE A 180 15.58 25.41 0.83
C PHE A 180 16.43 26.59 1.30
N GLY A 181 16.84 26.56 2.57
CA GLY A 181 17.79 27.51 3.13
C GLY A 181 19.13 27.40 2.40
N ILE A 182 19.30 28.21 1.37
CA ILE A 182 20.52 28.36 0.60
C ILE A 182 20.84 29.86 0.63
N GLU A 183 21.91 30.22 1.33
CA GLU A 183 22.61 31.51 1.15
C GLU A 183 23.37 31.53 -0.17
#